data_AF-A0A6J1PW46-F1
#
_entry.id   AF-A0A6J1PW46-F1
#
_cell.length_a   1.000
_cell.length_b   1.000
_cell.length_c   1.000
_cell.angle_alpha   90.00
_cell.angle_beta   90.00
_cell.angle_gamma   90.00
#
_symmetry.space_group_name_H-M   'P 1'
#
loop_
_entity.id
_entity.type
_entity.pdbx_description
1 polymer ?
#
loop_
_entity_poly.entity_id
_entity_poly.type
_entity_poly.pdbx_seq_one_letter_code
_entity_poly.pdbx_strand_id
1 'polypeptide(L)'
;MNRFMKVLKSKETRDYFMSTHFWGPVANWAIPIAAISDIQRDPKYISGKMTFALCLYSAMFMRFAIKVQPRNMLLFACHFVNEGAQVTQGCRFIKHHYLSKKEQ
;
A
#
# COMPACT_ATOMS: atom_id res chain seq x y z
N MET A 1 -15.30 -14.83 -29.66
CA MET A 1 -14.25 -15.03 -28.62
C MET A 1 -13.81 -13.68 -28.10
N ASN A 2 -14.14 -13.36 -26.85
CA ASN A 2 -13.96 -12.02 -26.28
C ASN A 2 -12.49 -11.60 -26.29
N ARG A 3 -12.21 -10.37 -26.75
CA ARG A 3 -10.86 -9.78 -26.86
C ARG A 3 -10.04 -9.95 -25.57
N PHE A 4 -10.71 -9.90 -24.43
CA PHE A 4 -10.15 -10.14 -23.09
C PHE A 4 -9.56 -11.55 -22.91
N MET A 5 -10.22 -12.61 -23.40
CA MET A 5 -9.69 -13.98 -23.33
C MET A 5 -8.49 -14.19 -24.25
N LYS A 6 -8.41 -13.47 -25.38
CA LYS A 6 -7.23 -13.49 -26.26
C LYS A 6 -6.01 -12.87 -25.58
N VAL A 7 -6.20 -11.77 -24.84
CA VAL A 7 -5.14 -11.11 -24.07
C VAL A 7 -4.66 -12.01 -22.91
N LEU A 8 -5.57 -12.66 -22.18
CA LEU A 8 -5.21 -13.58 -21.10
C LEU A 8 -4.52 -14.87 -21.58
N LYS A 9 -4.79 -15.31 -22.81
CA LYS A 9 -4.16 -16.51 -23.42
C LYS A 9 -2.85 -16.23 -24.17
N SER A 10 -2.43 -14.98 -24.30
CA SER A 10 -1.14 -14.65 -24.95
C SER A 10 0.03 -15.22 -24.12
N LYS A 11 1.08 -15.70 -24.81
CA LYS A 11 2.30 -16.22 -24.17
C LYS A 11 2.96 -15.16 -23.30
N GLU A 12 2.99 -13.91 -23.76
CA GLU A 12 3.59 -12.78 -23.05
C GLU A 12 2.93 -12.52 -21.69
N THR A 13 1.60 -12.63 -21.61
CA THR A 13 0.85 -12.48 -20.37
C THR A 13 1.10 -13.65 -19.44
N ARG A 14 1.10 -14.89 -19.94
CA ARG A 14 1.45 -16.07 -19.11
C ARG A 14 2.86 -16.00 -18.55
N ASP A 15 3.83 -15.60 -19.37
CA ASP A 15 5.22 -15.47 -18.96
C ASP A 15 5.38 -14.36 -17.91
N TYR A 16 4.67 -13.23 -18.05
CA TYR A 16 4.62 -12.20 -17.02
C TYR A 16 4.02 -12.71 -15.71
N PHE A 17 2.88 -13.40 -15.75
CA PHE A 17 2.22 -13.98 -14.56
C PHE A 17 3.04 -15.08 -13.89
N MET A 18 3.87 -15.83 -14.63
CA MET A 18 4.75 -16.86 -14.08
C MET A 18 6.13 -16.32 -13.67
N SER A 19 6.41 -15.03 -13.90
CA SER A 19 7.67 -14.39 -13.54
C SER A 19 7.69 -13.94 -12.08
N THR A 20 8.90 -13.88 -11.51
CA THR A 20 9.16 -13.25 -10.20
C THR A 20 8.84 -11.75 -10.19
N HIS A 21 8.86 -11.09 -11.36
CA HIS A 21 8.49 -9.68 -11.51
C HIS A 21 7.00 -9.40 -11.26
N PHE A 22 6.12 -10.40 -11.38
CA PHE A 22 4.72 -10.29 -11.01
C PHE A 22 4.51 -10.68 -9.53
N TRP A 23 5.00 -11.87 -9.14
CA TRP A 23 4.73 -12.42 -7.80
C TRP A 23 5.41 -11.66 -6.66
N GLY A 24 6.59 -11.06 -6.89
CA GLY A 24 7.26 -10.23 -5.88
C GLY A 24 6.40 -9.03 -5.45
N PRO A 25 5.96 -8.18 -6.39
CA PRO A 25 5.02 -7.10 -6.10
C PRO A 25 3.67 -7.57 -5.55
N VAL A 26 3.14 -8.71 -6.03
CA VAL A 26 1.89 -9.27 -5.51
C VAL A 26 2.02 -9.72 -4.06
N ALA A 27 3.14 -10.34 -3.67
CA ALA A 27 3.39 -10.69 -2.27
C ALA A 27 3.46 -9.46 -1.36
N ASN A 28 3.95 -8.33 -1.87
CA ASN A 28 3.98 -7.07 -1.12
C ASN A 28 2.58 -6.50 -0.81
N TRP A 29 1.53 -6.91 -1.53
CA TRP A 29 0.14 -6.49 -1.24
C TRP A 29 -0.41 -6.99 0.09
N ALA A 30 0.24 -7.98 0.72
CA ALA A 30 -0.10 -8.39 2.07
C ALA A 30 0.00 -7.20 3.06
N ILE A 31 0.96 -6.30 2.87
CA ILE A 31 1.22 -5.15 3.74
C ILE A 31 0.07 -4.11 3.64
N PRO A 32 -0.32 -3.61 2.45
CA PRO A 32 -1.48 -2.75 2.29
C PRO A 32 -2.78 -3.37 2.82
N ILE A 33 -3.00 -4.67 2.59
CA ILE A 33 -4.20 -5.36 3.07
C ILE A 33 -4.23 -5.36 4.61
N ALA A 34 -3.10 -5.66 5.26
CA ALA A 34 -2.98 -5.57 6.71
C ALA A 34 -3.21 -4.14 7.22
N ALA A 35 -2.61 -3.13 6.56
CA ALA A 35 -2.78 -1.73 6.93
C ALA A 35 -4.25 -1.26 6.84
N ILE A 36 -4.98 -1.68 5.80
CA ILE A 36 -6.41 -1.42 5.66
C ILE A 36 -7.20 -2.10 6.78
N SER A 37 -6.89 -3.37 7.07
CA SER A 37 -7.53 -4.11 8.17
C SER A 37 -7.31 -3.43 9.53
N ASP A 38 -6.15 -2.83 9.74
CA ASP A 38 -5.82 -2.13 10.99
C ASP A 38 -6.54 -0.78 11.14
N ILE A 39 -7.19 -0.23 10.09
CA ILE A 39 -8.03 0.97 10.19
C ILE A 39 -9.23 0.73 11.12
N GLN A 40 -9.70 -0.52 11.27
CA GLN A 40 -10.85 -0.81 12.14
C GLN A 40 -10.46 -0.95 13.61
N ARG A 41 -9.17 -1.04 13.93
CA ARG A 41 -8.71 -1.20 15.32
C ARG A 41 -8.86 0.09 16.12
N ASP A 42 -8.92 -0.09 17.44
CA ASP A 42 -9.07 1.00 18.41
C ASP A 42 -7.87 1.96 18.30
N PRO A 43 -8.12 3.29 18.19
CA PRO A 43 -7.08 4.29 18.01
C PRO A 43 -6.07 4.39 19.16
N LYS A 44 -6.38 3.81 20.35
CA LYS A 44 -5.46 3.75 21.50
C LYS A 44 -4.20 2.92 21.23
N TYR A 45 -4.27 1.95 20.30
CA TYR A 45 -3.12 1.11 19.94
C TYR A 45 -2.28 1.70 18.81
N ILE A 46 -2.68 2.84 18.23
CA ILE A 46 -1.96 3.46 17.11
C ILE A 46 -0.71 4.17 17.65
N SER A 47 0.46 3.77 17.15
CA SER A 47 1.72 4.45 17.46
C SER A 47 2.00 5.55 16.43
N GLY A 48 1.86 6.82 16.84
CA GLY A 48 2.09 7.97 15.95
C GLY A 48 3.50 8.00 15.33
N LYS A 49 4.54 7.59 16.07
CA LYS A 49 5.92 7.51 15.56
C LYS A 49 6.06 6.46 14.45
N MET A 50 5.40 5.31 14.61
CA MET A 50 5.42 4.22 13.63
C MET A 50 4.65 4.61 12.36
N THR A 51 3.45 5.18 12.50
CA THR A 51 2.65 5.68 11.37
C THR A 51 3.42 6.73 10.56
N PHE A 52 4.08 7.68 11.24
CA PHE A 52 4.89 8.69 10.56
C PHE A 52 6.08 8.06 9.81
N ALA A 53 6.81 7.14 10.43
CA ALA A 53 7.91 6.43 9.79
C ALA A 53 7.43 5.64 8.56
N LEU A 54 6.28 4.98 8.63
CA LEU A 54 5.70 4.22 7.53
C LEU A 54 5.20 5.10 6.37
N CYS A 55 4.68 6.30 6.66
CA CYS A 55 4.37 7.28 5.63
C CYS A 55 5.64 7.72 4.88
N LEU A 56 6.71 8.10 5.59
CA LEU A 56 7.97 8.49 4.96
C LEU A 56 8.59 7.35 4.14
N TYR A 57 8.58 6.14 4.69
CA TYR A 57 9.04 4.95 3.99
C TYR A 57 8.25 4.74 2.68
N SER A 58 6.92 4.82 2.74
CA SER A 58 6.06 4.63 1.56
C SER A 58 6.32 5.71 0.49
N ALA A 59 6.47 6.97 0.88
CA ALA A 59 6.78 8.07 -0.03
C ALA A 59 8.11 7.87 -0.79
N MET A 60 9.16 7.42 -0.07
CA MET A 60 10.45 7.11 -0.71
C MET A 60 10.34 5.96 -1.70
N PHE A 61 9.62 4.89 -1.34
CA PHE A 61 9.44 3.72 -2.20
C PHE A 61 8.56 4.01 -3.42
N MET A 62 7.56 4.88 -3.31
CA MET A 62 6.79 5.35 -4.47
C MET A 62 7.69 6.09 -5.48
N ARG A 63 8.58 6.97 -5.01
CA ARG A 63 9.55 7.65 -5.88
C ARG A 63 10.50 6.65 -6.54
N PHE A 64 10.97 5.65 -5.80
CA PHE A 64 11.81 4.57 -6.33
C PHE A 64 11.09 3.77 -7.42
N ALA A 65 9.84 3.38 -7.19
CA ALA A 65 9.03 2.59 -8.13
C ALA A 65 8.82 3.26 -9.49
N ILE A 66 8.74 4.61 -9.51
CA ILE A 66 8.64 5.40 -10.75
C ILE A 66 10.00 5.54 -11.45
N LYS A 67 11.09 5.62 -10.68
CA LYS A 67 12.45 5.88 -11.22
C LYS A 67 13.17 4.62 -11.67
N VAL A 68 12.88 3.45 -11.09
CA VAL A 68 13.48 2.17 -11.50
C VAL A 68 13.05 1.82 -12.93
N GLN A 69 13.97 1.29 -13.74
CA GLN A 69 13.68 0.76 -15.08
C GLN A 69 13.90 -0.75 -15.14
N PRO A 70 12.94 -1.52 -15.68
CA PRO A 70 11.60 -1.12 -16.13
C PRO A 70 10.70 -0.64 -14.97
N ARG A 71 9.78 0.29 -15.25
CA ARG A 71 8.93 0.93 -14.22
C ARG A 71 8.04 -0.11 -13.52
N ASN A 72 8.01 -0.07 -12.18
CA ASN A 72 7.24 -1.01 -11.38
C ASN A 72 5.97 -0.36 -10.81
N MET A 73 4.93 -0.28 -11.63
CA MET A 73 3.66 0.36 -11.24
C MET A 73 2.89 -0.41 -10.15
N LEU A 74 3.11 -1.72 -10.03
CA LEU A 74 2.50 -2.55 -8.98
C LEU A 74 3.08 -2.21 -7.59
N LEU A 75 4.41 -2.04 -7.51
CA LEU A 75 5.07 -1.58 -6.30
C LEU A 75 4.61 -0.17 -5.92
N PHE A 76 4.48 0.73 -6.89
CA PHE A 76 3.93 2.07 -6.66
C PHE A 76 2.51 2.01 -6.07
N ALA A 77 1.60 1.24 -6.68
CA ALA A 77 0.23 1.11 -6.21
C ALA A 77 0.16 0.54 -4.78
N CYS A 78 0.99 -0.44 -4.46
CA CYS A 78 1.11 -1.01 -3.13
C CYS A 78 1.46 0.07 -2.08
N HIS A 79 2.51 0.86 -2.32
CA HIS A 79 2.92 1.91 -1.38
C HIS A 79 1.93 3.08 -1.32
N PHE A 80 1.25 3.40 -2.41
CA PHE A 80 0.19 4.42 -2.44
C PHE A 80 -0.99 4.04 -1.54
N VAL A 81 -1.45 2.78 -1.64
CA VAL A 81 -2.55 2.28 -0.78
C VAL A 81 -2.11 2.21 0.68
N ASN A 82 -0.88 1.75 0.95
CA ASN A 82 -0.34 1.72 2.31
C ASN A 82 -0.22 3.14 2.91
N GLU A 83 0.26 4.12 2.16
CA GLU A 83 0.33 5.51 2.62
C GLU A 83 -1.07 6.06 2.93
N GLY A 84 -2.05 5.83 2.05
CA GLY A 84 -3.44 6.25 2.30
C GLY A 84 -4.03 5.65 3.58
N ALA A 85 -3.78 4.37 3.84
CA ALA A 85 -4.20 3.70 5.08
C ALA A 85 -3.50 4.31 6.31
N GLN A 86 -2.19 4.54 6.23
CA GLN A 86 -1.40 5.12 7.32
C GLN A 86 -1.78 6.58 7.61
N VAL A 87 -2.03 7.40 6.59
CA VAL A 87 -2.54 8.77 6.76
C VAL A 87 -3.89 8.75 7.47
N THR A 88 -4.79 7.84 7.08
CA THR A 88 -6.09 7.67 7.75
C THR A 88 -5.92 7.29 9.22
N GLN A 89 -5.03 6.35 9.54
CA GLN A 89 -4.70 5.98 10.92
C GLN A 89 -4.08 7.14 11.69
N GLY A 90 -3.20 7.93 11.06
CA GLY A 90 -2.58 9.12 11.64
C GLY A 90 -3.61 10.20 11.98
N CYS A 91 -4.57 10.46 11.09
CA CYS A 91 -5.69 11.37 11.35
C CYS A 91 -6.53 10.89 12.54
N ARG A 92 -6.84 9.59 12.62
CA ARG A 92 -7.56 9.00 13.77
C ARG A 92 -6.78 9.13 15.07
N PHE A 93 -5.47 8.90 15.04
CA PHE A 93 -4.58 9.09 16.18
C PHE A 93 -4.58 10.54 16.67
N ILE A 94 -4.44 11.52 15.78
CA ILE A 94 -4.46 12.94 16.13
C ILE A 94 -5.81 13.33 16.76
N LYS A 95 -6.91 12.88 16.16
CA LYS A 95 -8.26 13.13 16.69
C LYS A 95 -8.42 12.55 18.11
N HIS A 96 -7.99 11.32 18.34
CA HIS A 96 -8.12 10.67 19.63
C HIS A 96 -7.20 11.27 20.71
N HIS A 97 -5.93 11.53 20.40
CA HIS A 97 -4.94 11.95 21.41
C HIS A 97 -4.88 13.46 21.66
N TYR A 98 -5.20 14.29 20.68
CA TYR A 98 -5.05 15.75 20.78
C TYR A 98 -6.38 16.51 20.76
N LEU A 99 -7.41 16.01 20.09
CA LEU A 99 -8.73 16.66 20.03
C LEU A 99 -9.68 16.15 21.14
N SER A 100 -9.81 14.84 21.35
CA SER A 100 -10.68 14.31 22.42
C SER A 100 -10.17 14.61 23.84
N LYS A 101 -8.85 14.78 24.04
CA LYS A 101 -8.29 15.21 25.33
C LYS A 101 -8.55 16.68 25.67
N LYS A 102 -9.01 17.50 24.72
CA LYS A 102 -9.34 18.91 24.93
C LYS A 102 -10.77 19.15 25.41
N GLU A 103 -11.62 18.13 25.34
CA GLU A 103 -13.03 18.18 25.75
C GLU A 103 -13.29 17.53 27.14
N GLN A 104 -12.25 17.06 27.82
CA GLN A 104 -12.27 16.67 29.24
C GLN A 104 -11.45 17.69 30.05
#